data_AF-A0AAU5AR23-F1
#
_entry.id   AF-A0AAU5AR23-F1
#
_cell.length_a   1.000
_cell.length_b   1.000
_cell.length_c   1.000
_cell.angle_alpha   90.00
_cell.angle_beta   90.00
_cell.angle_gamma   90.00
#
_symmetry.space_group_name_H-M   'P 1'
#
loop_
_entity.id
_entity.type
_entity.pdbx_description
1 polymer ?
#
loop_
_entity_poly.entity_id
_entity_poly.type
_entity_poly.pdbx_seq_one_letter_code
_entity_poly.pdbx_strand_id
1 'polypeptide(L)'
;MDLGKQTILWCPASVDGAISALIAIVGTLLGSAVTHAFQRKATARDQLFAAQRQLRSDRMTVYSDFAGALTEFRRGQQDRWYRRHEDPDSIAFVEARTEAYRLRGTALHALFRVQLIASGQTLIDAAQDAYALTSTLHKAVDKTEVQALATQAREVVEQFIKLASSDVQ
;
A
#
# COMPACT_ATOMS: atom_id res chain seq x y z
N MET A 1 -79.66 4.86 52.55
CA MET A 1 -79.39 5.08 51.12
C MET A 1 -79.21 6.56 50.92
N ASP A 2 -77.96 7.03 50.93
CA ASP A 2 -77.52 8.08 50.00
C ASP A 2 -76.00 8.00 49.88
N LEU A 3 -75.54 7.98 48.64
CA LEU A 3 -74.19 7.70 48.19
C LEU A 3 -73.47 9.02 47.93
N GLY A 4 -72.15 9.03 48.18
CA GLY A 4 -71.22 9.76 47.32
C GLY A 4 -71.08 11.26 47.57
N LYS A 5 -70.20 11.63 48.50
CA LYS A 5 -69.36 12.82 48.33
C LYS A 5 -67.92 12.38 48.14
N GLN A 6 -67.60 12.04 46.89
CA GLN A 6 -66.25 11.77 46.45
C GLN A 6 -65.64 13.11 46.04
N THR A 7 -64.95 13.74 46.99
CA THR A 7 -64.14 14.93 46.77
C THR A 7 -62.95 14.55 45.89
N ILE A 8 -63.09 14.81 44.60
CA ILE A 8 -61.99 14.76 43.63
C ILE A 8 -61.06 15.93 43.98
N LEU A 9 -60.06 15.63 44.81
CA LEU A 9 -58.93 16.48 45.09
C LEU A 9 -58.12 16.60 43.79
N TRP A 10 -58.38 17.67 43.02
CA TRP A 10 -57.56 18.05 41.88
C TRP A 10 -56.13 18.31 42.39
N CYS A 11 -55.24 17.39 42.05
CA CYS A 11 -53.83 17.43 42.37
C CYS A 11 -53.14 18.49 41.48
N PRO A 12 -52.35 19.42 42.01
CA PRO A 12 -51.54 20.35 41.21
C PRO A 12 -50.36 19.67 40.46
N ALA A 13 -50.23 18.34 40.52
CA ALA A 13 -49.10 17.58 39.97
C ALA A 13 -49.01 17.51 38.43
N SER A 14 -49.94 18.09 37.66
CA SER A 14 -49.95 17.90 36.20
C SER A 14 -48.98 18.82 35.45
N VAL A 15 -48.67 20.00 35.98
CA VAL A 15 -47.77 20.97 35.32
C VAL A 15 -46.29 20.63 35.55
N ASP A 16 -45.91 20.29 36.78
CA ASP A 16 -44.53 19.95 37.12
C ASP A 16 -44.06 18.64 36.46
N GLY A 17 -44.96 17.66 36.34
CA GLY A 17 -44.70 16.40 35.64
C GLY A 17 -44.54 16.58 34.14
N ALA A 18 -45.36 17.43 33.52
CA ALA A 18 -45.28 17.73 32.09
C ALA A 18 -43.97 18.47 31.73
N ILE A 19 -43.56 19.42 32.57
CA ILE A 19 -42.27 20.13 32.41
C ILE A 19 -41.10 19.16 32.54
N SER A 20 -41.14 18.26 33.54
CA SER A 20 -40.09 17.26 33.76
C SER A 20 -39.95 16.28 32.59
N ALA A 21 -41.07 15.80 32.03
CA ALA A 21 -41.06 14.91 30.87
C ALA A 21 -40.52 15.61 29.60
N LEU A 22 -40.89 16.87 29.39
CA LEU A 22 -40.38 17.67 28.27
C LEU A 22 -38.86 17.84 28.36
N ILE A 23 -38.34 18.17 29.54
CA ILE A 23 -36.90 18.30 29.79
C ILE A 23 -36.19 16.97 29.50
N ALA A 24 -36.77 15.84 29.91
CA ALA A 24 -36.20 14.52 29.66
C ALA A 24 -36.09 14.22 28.15
N ILE A 25 -37.16 14.45 27.38
CA ILE A 25 -37.17 14.25 25.93
C ILE A 25 -36.14 15.15 25.25
N VAL A 26 -36.07 16.43 25.63
CA VAL A 26 -35.07 17.37 25.11
C VAL A 26 -33.66 16.88 25.43
N GLY A 27 -33.40 16.41 26.65
CA GLY A 27 -32.12 15.83 27.05
C GLY A 27 -31.73 14.60 26.22
N THR A 28 -32.68 13.71 25.94
CA THR A 28 -32.44 12.53 25.09
C THR A 28 -32.19 12.91 23.62
N LEU A 29 -32.96 13.85 23.07
CA LEU A 29 -32.77 14.34 21.71
C LEU A 29 -31.43 15.06 21.54
N LEU A 30 -31.07 15.91 22.52
CA LEU A 30 -29.80 16.63 22.52
C LEU A 30 -28.62 15.66 22.64
N GLY A 31 -28.71 14.68 23.55
CA GLY A 31 -27.72 13.62 23.71
C GLY A 31 -27.54 12.76 22.45
N SER A 32 -28.65 12.42 21.78
CA SER A 32 -28.65 11.68 20.51
C SER A 32 -27.98 12.49 19.38
N ALA A 33 -28.34 13.77 19.24
CA ALA A 33 -27.76 14.64 18.22
C ALA A 33 -26.25 14.85 18.41
N VAL A 34 -25.82 15.07 19.66
CA VAL A 34 -24.40 15.21 20.02
C VAL A 34 -23.65 13.91 19.70
N THR A 35 -24.18 12.76 20.14
CA THR A 35 -23.58 11.43 19.89
C THR A 35 -23.45 11.16 18.39
N HIS A 36 -24.49 11.43 17.60
CA HIS A 36 -24.47 11.23 16.15
C HIS A 36 -23.43 12.12 15.46
N ALA A 37 -23.28 13.37 15.88
CA ALA A 37 -22.26 14.27 15.34
C ALA A 37 -20.82 13.80 15.69
N PHE A 38 -20.60 13.30 16.91
CA PHE A 38 -19.33 12.71 17.31
C PHE A 38 -19.04 11.41 16.54
N GLN A 39 -20.02 10.53 16.40
CA GLN A 39 -19.91 9.29 15.62
C GLN A 39 -19.54 9.60 14.16
N ARG A 40 -20.24 10.54 13.53
CA ARG A 40 -19.96 10.93 12.14
C ARG A 40 -18.54 11.47 11.95
N LYS A 41 -18.03 12.27 12.91
CA LYS A 41 -16.63 12.75 12.90
C LYS A 41 -15.63 11.62 13.15
N ALA A 42 -15.92 10.70 14.07
CA ALA A 42 -15.07 9.54 14.34
C ALA A 42 -14.97 8.64 13.09
N THR A 43 -16.10 8.29 12.47
CA THR A 43 -16.13 7.49 11.25
C THR A 43 -15.35 8.13 10.10
N ALA A 44 -15.47 9.45 9.91
CA ALA A 44 -14.71 10.14 8.86
C ALA A 44 -13.19 10.11 9.13
N ARG A 45 -12.75 10.25 10.38
CA ARG A 45 -11.33 10.13 10.75
C ARG A 45 -10.85 8.69 10.56
N ASP A 46 -11.63 7.71 10.97
CA ASP A 46 -11.29 6.29 10.83
C ASP A 46 -11.16 5.88 9.35
N GLN A 47 -12.03 6.39 8.47
CA GLN A 47 -11.94 6.18 7.02
C GLN A 47 -10.65 6.75 6.43
N LEU A 48 -10.26 7.97 6.80
CA LEU A 48 -9.00 8.58 6.34
C LEU A 48 -7.79 7.78 6.84
N PHE A 49 -7.78 7.40 8.11
CA PHE A 49 -6.71 6.57 8.67
C PHE A 49 -6.66 5.18 8.01
N ALA A 50 -7.80 4.57 7.69
CA ALA A 50 -7.85 3.30 6.97
C ALA A 50 -7.30 3.43 5.55
N ALA A 51 -7.71 4.46 4.81
CA ALA A 51 -7.23 4.71 3.44
C ALA A 51 -5.71 4.98 3.40
N GLN A 52 -5.18 5.76 4.35
CA GLN A 52 -3.74 6.01 4.46
C GLN A 52 -2.95 4.73 4.78
N ARG A 53 -3.46 3.90 5.72
CA ARG A 53 -2.85 2.60 6.02
C ARG A 53 -2.89 1.64 4.84
N GLN A 54 -3.99 1.63 4.08
CA GLN A 54 -4.11 0.81 2.88
C GLN A 54 -3.09 1.23 1.83
N LEU A 55 -2.99 2.53 1.52
CA LEU A 55 -2.02 3.03 0.54
C LEU A 55 -0.57 2.70 0.96
N ARG A 56 -0.24 2.86 2.24
CA ARG A 56 1.06 2.47 2.80
C ARG A 56 1.35 0.98 2.57
N SER A 57 0.37 0.12 2.85
CA SER A 57 0.49 -1.33 2.66
C SER A 57 0.64 -1.70 1.18
N ASP A 58 -0.13 -1.07 0.30
CA ASP A 58 -0.08 -1.31 -1.14
C ASP A 58 1.27 -0.88 -1.73
N ARG A 59 1.79 0.29 -1.32
CA ARG A 59 3.14 0.75 -1.70
C ARG A 59 4.22 -0.21 -1.23
N MET A 60 4.19 -0.62 0.04
CA MET A 60 5.15 -1.58 0.58
C MET A 60 5.18 -2.86 -0.27
N THR A 61 3.99 -3.42 -0.57
CA THR A 61 3.84 -4.63 -1.39
C THR A 61 4.39 -4.44 -2.80
N VAL A 62 4.00 -3.35 -3.48
CA VAL A 62 4.45 -3.07 -4.86
C VAL A 62 5.97 -2.88 -4.93
N TYR A 63 6.54 -2.14 -3.98
CA TYR A 63 7.98 -1.86 -3.96
C TYR A 63 8.80 -3.10 -3.62
N SER A 64 8.34 -3.94 -2.68
CA SER A 64 9.01 -5.20 -2.37
C SER A 64 8.92 -6.19 -3.53
N ASP A 65 7.77 -6.29 -4.19
CA ASP A 65 7.57 -7.17 -5.36
C ASP A 65 8.52 -6.79 -6.50
N PHE A 66 8.67 -5.47 -6.76
CA PHE A 66 9.60 -4.98 -7.77
C PHE A 66 11.06 -5.28 -7.41
N ALA A 67 11.48 -5.01 -6.18
CA ALA A 67 12.84 -5.32 -5.74
C ALA A 67 13.17 -6.82 -5.85
N GLY A 68 12.21 -7.68 -5.49
CA GLY A 68 12.33 -9.13 -5.65
C GLY A 68 12.43 -9.56 -7.12
N ALA A 69 11.51 -9.08 -7.97
CA ALA A 69 11.50 -9.39 -9.40
C ALA A 69 12.79 -8.94 -10.10
N LEU A 70 13.33 -7.78 -9.73
CA LEU A 70 14.56 -7.25 -10.31
C LEU A 70 15.81 -8.02 -9.85
N THR A 71 15.80 -8.51 -8.60
CA THR A 71 16.86 -9.39 -8.07
C THR A 71 16.92 -10.70 -8.84
N GLU A 72 15.77 -11.33 -9.07
CA GLU A 72 15.69 -12.55 -9.89
C GLU A 72 16.10 -12.28 -11.34
N PHE A 73 15.64 -11.17 -11.92
CA PHE A 73 16.04 -10.80 -13.27
C PHE A 73 17.55 -10.59 -13.41
N ARG A 74 18.20 -9.93 -12.44
CA ARG A 74 19.66 -9.79 -12.39
C ARG A 74 20.35 -11.15 -12.37
N ARG A 75 19.88 -12.07 -11.51
CA ARG A 75 20.42 -13.43 -11.42
C ARG A 75 20.28 -14.17 -12.75
N GLY A 76 19.13 -14.09 -13.40
CA GLY A 76 18.90 -14.70 -14.72
C GLY A 76 19.81 -14.13 -15.81
N GLN A 77 20.09 -12.83 -15.78
CA GLN A 77 21.03 -12.21 -16.72
C GLN A 77 22.48 -12.64 -16.48
N GLN A 78 22.88 -12.80 -15.22
CA GLN A 78 24.20 -13.33 -14.87
C GLN A 78 24.36 -14.78 -15.33
N ASP A 79 23.38 -15.65 -15.04
CA ASP A 79 23.40 -17.05 -15.48
C ASP A 79 23.49 -17.13 -17.01
N ARG A 80 22.63 -16.39 -17.73
CA ARG A 80 22.70 -16.28 -19.19
C ARG A 80 24.08 -15.86 -19.68
N TRP A 81 24.72 -14.89 -19.02
CA TRP A 81 26.06 -14.43 -19.37
C TRP A 81 27.10 -15.54 -19.18
N TYR A 82 27.10 -16.23 -18.03
CA TYR A 82 28.04 -17.32 -17.75
C TYR A 82 27.88 -18.47 -18.74
N ARG A 83 26.64 -18.94 -18.98
CA ARG A 83 26.37 -20.02 -19.94
C ARG A 83 26.81 -19.67 -21.36
N ARG A 84 26.63 -18.42 -21.78
CA ARG A 84 27.10 -17.93 -23.09
C ARG A 84 28.63 -18.01 -23.22
N HIS A 85 29.35 -17.72 -22.14
CA HIS A 85 30.82 -17.73 -22.13
C HIS A 85 31.40 -19.13 -22.00
N GLU A 86 30.67 -20.06 -21.39
CA GLU A 86 31.03 -21.48 -21.33
C GLU A 86 30.85 -22.16 -22.69
N ASP A 87 29.64 -22.10 -23.25
CA ASP A 87 29.30 -22.67 -24.55
C ASP A 87 28.04 -21.98 -25.13
N PRO A 88 28.19 -21.12 -26.16
CA PRO A 88 27.08 -20.38 -26.74
C PRO A 88 26.09 -21.24 -27.53
N ASP A 89 26.44 -22.48 -27.89
CA ASP A 89 25.56 -23.40 -28.63
C ASP A 89 24.92 -24.46 -27.71
N SER A 90 25.25 -24.43 -26.42
CA SER A 90 24.70 -25.37 -25.44
C SER A 90 23.20 -25.18 -25.22
N ILE A 91 22.51 -26.29 -24.94
CA ILE A 91 21.12 -26.29 -24.47
C ILE A 91 20.99 -25.43 -23.19
N ALA A 92 21.97 -25.48 -22.30
CA ALA A 92 21.99 -24.70 -21.07
C ALA A 92 21.97 -23.18 -21.32
N PHE A 93 22.67 -22.68 -22.35
CA PHE A 93 22.59 -21.29 -22.75
C PHE A 93 21.20 -20.92 -23.30
N VAL A 94 20.60 -21.79 -24.12
CA VAL A 94 19.25 -21.57 -24.67
C VAL A 94 18.21 -21.49 -23.55
N GLU A 95 18.29 -22.38 -22.56
CA GLU A 95 17.42 -22.39 -21.38
C GLU A 95 17.61 -21.12 -20.54
N ALA A 96 18.87 -20.77 -20.21
CA ALA A 96 19.18 -19.56 -19.44
C ALA A 96 18.72 -18.28 -20.15
N ARG A 97 18.84 -18.22 -21.49
CA ARG A 97 18.31 -17.11 -22.30
C ARG A 97 16.80 -17.01 -22.23
N THR A 98 16.11 -18.15 -22.33
CA THR A 98 14.64 -18.21 -22.25
C THR A 98 14.13 -17.76 -20.89
N GLU A 99 14.77 -18.24 -19.82
CA GLU A 99 14.42 -17.85 -18.46
C GLU A 99 14.70 -16.36 -18.20
N ALA A 100 15.83 -15.82 -18.70
CA ALA A 100 16.12 -14.40 -18.61
C ALA A 100 15.04 -13.53 -19.29
N TYR A 101 14.45 -13.99 -20.41
CA TYR A 101 13.33 -13.29 -21.03
C TYR A 101 12.04 -13.35 -20.21
N ARG A 102 11.74 -14.51 -19.60
CA ARG A 102 10.59 -14.64 -18.69
C ARG A 102 10.73 -13.68 -17.51
N LEU A 103 11.89 -13.67 -16.87
CA LEU A 103 12.20 -12.79 -15.74
C LEU A 103 12.18 -11.30 -16.12
N ARG A 104 12.64 -10.95 -17.34
CA ARG A 104 12.52 -9.59 -17.88
C ARG A 104 11.07 -9.12 -17.89
N GLY A 105 10.15 -9.99 -18.33
CA GLY A 105 8.71 -9.70 -18.35
C GLY A 105 8.15 -9.47 -16.95
N THR A 106 8.49 -10.34 -16.00
CA THR A 106 8.09 -10.18 -14.59
C THR A 106 8.58 -8.87 -13.98
N ALA A 107 9.87 -8.53 -14.18
CA ALA A 107 10.43 -7.29 -13.68
C ALA A 107 9.80 -6.04 -14.34
N LEU A 108 9.51 -6.10 -15.64
CA LEU A 108 8.84 -5.00 -16.34
C LEU A 108 7.40 -4.79 -15.85
N HIS A 109 6.66 -5.87 -15.63
CA HIS A 109 5.32 -5.80 -15.06
C HIS A 109 5.34 -5.17 -13.66
N ALA A 110 6.30 -5.55 -12.82
CA ALA A 110 6.46 -4.95 -11.50
C ALA A 110 6.85 -3.45 -11.59
N LEU A 111 7.69 -3.06 -12.56
CA LEU A 111 8.03 -1.65 -12.80
C LEU A 111 6.78 -0.81 -13.16
N PHE A 112 5.87 -1.34 -13.99
CA PHE A 112 4.62 -0.65 -14.28
C PHE A 112 3.78 -0.43 -13.03
N ARG A 113 3.75 -1.38 -12.10
CA ARG A 113 3.05 -1.22 -10.82
C ARG A 113 3.69 -0.10 -9.98
N VAL A 114 5.03 -0.01 -9.95
CA VAL A 114 5.73 1.11 -9.28
C VAL A 114 5.31 2.45 -9.88
N GLN A 115 5.29 2.58 -11.20
CA GLN A 115 4.89 3.81 -11.90
C GLN A 115 3.46 4.26 -11.60
N LEU A 116 2.57 3.32 -11.26
CA LEU A 116 1.17 3.63 -10.94
C LEU A 116 0.97 4.12 -9.50
N ILE A 117 1.81 3.72 -8.55
CA ILE A 117 1.59 3.96 -7.12
C ILE A 117 2.60 4.91 -6.46
N ALA A 118 3.73 5.14 -7.13
CA ALA A 118 4.77 6.06 -6.68
C ALA A 118 4.25 7.49 -6.55
N SER A 119 4.63 8.17 -5.46
CA SER A 119 4.22 9.56 -5.21
C SER A 119 4.98 10.59 -6.04
N GLY A 120 6.17 10.25 -6.55
CA GLY A 120 7.08 11.24 -7.13
C GLY A 120 7.99 10.67 -8.22
N GLN A 121 8.36 11.54 -9.15
CA GLN A 121 9.16 11.20 -10.33
C GLN A 121 10.52 10.63 -9.97
N THR A 122 11.18 11.13 -8.92
CA THR A 122 12.49 10.62 -8.48
C THR A 122 12.48 9.12 -8.15
N LEU A 123 11.39 8.61 -7.56
CA LEU A 123 11.26 7.19 -7.25
C LEU A 123 11.02 6.35 -8.53
N ILE A 124 10.24 6.90 -9.47
CA ILE A 124 9.99 6.29 -10.77
C ILE A 124 11.30 6.19 -11.57
N ASP A 125 12.06 7.28 -11.64
CA ASP A 125 13.34 7.35 -12.36
C ASP A 125 14.32 6.34 -11.77
N ALA A 126 14.45 6.28 -10.44
CA ALA A 126 15.31 5.30 -9.77
C ALA A 126 14.91 3.84 -10.11
N ALA A 127 13.62 3.54 -10.18
CA ALA A 127 13.14 2.21 -10.56
C ALA A 127 13.44 1.90 -12.05
N GLN A 128 13.27 2.87 -12.93
CA GLN A 128 13.58 2.75 -14.36
C GLN A 128 15.08 2.53 -14.59
N ASP A 129 15.93 3.29 -13.90
CA ASP A 129 17.39 3.14 -13.97
C ASP A 129 17.84 1.76 -13.49
N ALA A 130 17.27 1.29 -12.37
CA ALA A 130 17.54 -0.05 -11.84
C ALA A 130 17.18 -1.15 -12.86
N TYR A 131 16.03 -1.01 -13.52
CA TYR A 131 15.59 -1.93 -14.57
C TYR A 131 16.50 -1.87 -15.80
N ALA A 132 16.81 -0.67 -16.29
CA ALA A 132 17.61 -0.44 -17.48
C ALA A 132 19.01 -1.04 -17.32
N LEU A 133 19.68 -0.76 -16.20
CA LEU A 133 21.00 -1.28 -15.87
C LEU A 133 21.02 -2.81 -15.77
N THR A 134 20.02 -3.40 -15.10
CA THR A 134 19.90 -4.86 -15.02
C THR A 134 19.70 -5.49 -16.40
N SER A 135 19.00 -4.80 -17.31
CA SER A 135 18.69 -5.29 -18.65
C SER A 135 19.93 -5.38 -19.57
N THR A 136 21.00 -4.63 -19.28
CA THR A 136 22.23 -4.60 -20.08
C THR A 136 23.30 -5.58 -19.60
N LEU A 137 23.09 -6.26 -18.48
CA LEU A 137 24.11 -7.05 -17.79
C LEU A 137 24.66 -8.23 -18.63
N HIS A 138 23.81 -8.87 -19.43
CA HIS A 138 24.22 -9.92 -20.38
C HIS A 138 25.11 -9.44 -21.55
N LYS A 139 25.28 -8.12 -21.70
CA LYS A 139 26.13 -7.52 -22.74
C LYS A 139 27.58 -7.33 -22.30
N ALA A 140 27.89 -7.59 -21.03
CA ALA A 140 29.26 -7.53 -20.54
C ALA A 140 30.20 -8.39 -21.41
N VAL A 141 31.39 -7.87 -21.67
CA VAL A 141 32.41 -8.47 -22.51
C VAL A 141 33.22 -9.50 -21.73
N ASP A 142 33.42 -9.26 -20.43
CA ASP A 142 34.23 -10.12 -19.58
C ASP A 142 33.67 -10.29 -18.16
N LYS A 143 34.34 -11.16 -17.39
CA LYS A 143 33.95 -11.52 -16.03
C LYS A 143 34.08 -10.35 -15.05
N THR A 144 35.04 -9.45 -15.29
CA THR A 144 35.23 -8.27 -14.44
C THR A 144 34.08 -7.29 -14.66
N GLU A 145 33.69 -7.07 -15.91
CA GLU A 145 32.58 -6.20 -16.28
C GLU A 145 31.24 -6.73 -15.76
N VAL A 146 30.95 -8.03 -15.90
CA VAL A 146 29.68 -8.59 -15.40
C VAL A 146 29.57 -8.47 -13.86
N GLN A 147 30.69 -8.59 -13.14
CA GLN A 147 30.74 -8.40 -11.70
C GLN A 147 30.55 -6.92 -11.31
N ALA A 148 31.18 -6.01 -12.03
CA ALA A 148 30.99 -4.57 -11.84
C ALA A 148 29.54 -4.15 -12.10
N LEU A 149 28.96 -4.56 -13.22
CA LEU A 149 27.55 -4.28 -13.55
C LEU A 149 26.58 -4.90 -12.56
N ALA A 150 26.85 -6.11 -12.06
CA ALA A 150 26.01 -6.73 -11.03
C ALA A 150 26.07 -5.98 -9.69
N THR A 151 27.25 -5.45 -9.34
CA THR A 151 27.44 -4.62 -8.15
C THR A 151 26.69 -3.31 -8.30
N GLN A 152 26.84 -2.63 -9.43
CA GLN A 152 26.12 -1.40 -9.74
C GLN A 152 24.61 -1.60 -9.75
N ALA A 153 24.12 -2.70 -10.33
CA ALA A 153 22.69 -3.04 -10.32
C ALA A 153 22.16 -3.25 -8.89
N ARG A 154 22.95 -3.86 -8.00
CA ARG A 154 22.59 -3.97 -6.57
C ARG A 154 22.50 -2.59 -5.91
N GLU A 155 23.48 -1.72 -6.15
CA GLU A 155 23.53 -0.38 -5.55
C GLU A 155 22.35 0.49 -5.98
N VAL A 156 21.97 0.45 -7.27
CA VAL A 156 20.80 1.21 -7.76
C VAL A 156 19.50 0.66 -7.17
N VAL A 157 19.37 -0.67 -6.98
CA VAL A 157 18.23 -1.25 -6.26
C VAL A 157 18.18 -0.79 -4.80
N GLU A 158 19.32 -0.72 -4.12
CA GLU A 158 19.38 -0.20 -2.74
C GLU A 158 19.02 1.29 -2.67
N GLN A 159 19.41 2.08 -3.67
CA GLN A 159 18.99 3.48 -3.80
C GLN A 159 17.47 3.60 -4.00
N PHE A 160 16.89 2.76 -4.86
CA PHE A 160 15.43 2.66 -5.01
C PHE A 160 14.75 2.33 -3.67
N ILE A 161 15.23 1.32 -2.92
CA ILE A 161 14.67 0.92 -1.62
C ILE A 161 14.74 2.07 -0.60
N LYS A 162 15.83 2.85 -0.59
CA LYS A 162 15.96 4.02 0.29
C LYS A 162 14.89 5.07 -0.02
N LEU A 163 14.68 5.39 -1.30
CA LEU A 163 13.64 6.33 -1.73
C LEU A 163 12.24 5.79 -1.43
N ALA A 164 12.00 4.50 -1.72
CA ALA A 164 10.75 3.82 -1.43
C ALA A 164 10.40 3.83 0.06
N SER A 165 11.40 3.66 0.93
CA SER A 165 11.22 3.68 2.39
C SER A 165 10.71 5.04 2.88
N SER A 166 11.15 6.14 2.26
CA SER A 166 10.63 7.48 2.55
C SER A 166 9.21 7.70 2.02
N ASP A 167 8.81 7.01 0.95
CA ASP A 167 7.47 7.13 0.34
C ASP A 167 6.38 6.29 1.02
N VAL A 168 6.79 5.27 1.77
CA VAL A 168 5.90 4.40 2.57
C VAL A 168 5.66 5.02 3.96
N GLN A 169 6.49 5.94 4.43
CA GLN A 169 6.29 6.65 5.70
C GLN A 169 5.11 7.62 5.64
#